data_AF-A0A8S1WXT6-F1
#
_entry.id   AF-A0A8S1WXT6-F1
#
_cell.length_a   1.000
_cell.length_b   1.000
_cell.length_c   1.000
_cell.angle_alpha   90.00
_cell.angle_beta   90.00
_cell.angle_gamma   90.00
#
_symmetry.space_group_name_H-M   'P 1'
#
loop_
_entity.id
_entity.type
_entity.pdbx_description
1 polymer ?
#
loop_
_entity_poly.entity_id
_entity_poly.type
_entity_poly.pdbx_seq_one_letter_code
_entity_poly.pdbx_strand_id
1 'polypeptide(L)'
;MFNMQIQSTITRTPKIKHITELGSQLTINIILLVYYVSLDESHNPNSTNYKYLQIAGNLFQMIGHLLIISSLFKYLPCVILGIVAIVNFGVLSLLVGLGLVAGYYDLQNEYFKCAICCWFIQLAISILGMLVLLKICQENSKKEDVKMKSHHDFDVNDDSKSQIHI
;
A
#
# COMPACT_ATOMS: atom_id res chain seq x y z
N MET A 1 10.57 -17.06 26.89
CA MET A 1 9.30 -16.38 27.23
C MET A 1 9.27 -15.10 26.40
N PHE A 2 8.53 -15.07 25.28
CA PHE A 2 8.47 -13.90 24.40
C PHE A 2 7.56 -12.86 25.04
N ASN A 3 8.14 -11.83 25.65
CA ASN A 3 7.42 -10.64 26.08
C ASN A 3 7.01 -9.85 24.83
N MET A 4 5.89 -10.22 24.24
CA MET A 4 5.23 -9.43 23.22
C MET A 4 4.52 -8.28 23.96
N GLN A 5 5.25 -7.19 24.23
CA GLN A 5 4.62 -5.95 24.68
C GLN A 5 3.67 -5.51 23.58
N ILE A 6 2.36 -5.66 23.84
CA ILE A 6 1.30 -5.14 22.99
C ILE A 6 1.41 -3.62 23.07
N GLN A 7 2.18 -3.06 22.14
CA GLN A 7 2.41 -1.65 22.02
C GLN A 7 1.06 -0.96 21.81
N SER A 8 0.67 -0.13 22.78
CA SER A 8 -0.60 0.59 22.79
C SER A 8 -0.86 1.26 21.45
N THR A 9 -2.01 0.98 20.86
CA THR A 9 -2.37 1.45 19.53
C THR A 9 -2.76 2.92 19.63
N ILE A 10 -1.85 3.80 19.22
CA ILE A 10 -2.09 5.24 19.23
C ILE A 10 -2.95 5.60 18.01
N THR A 11 -4.20 5.99 18.25
CA THR A 11 -5.09 6.55 17.23
C THR A 11 -4.48 7.86 16.71
N ARG A 12 -4.30 7.97 15.39
CA ARG A 12 -3.66 9.12 14.73
C ARG A 12 -4.69 10.01 14.04
N THR A 13 -4.45 11.31 14.05
CA THR A 13 -5.09 12.25 13.13
C THR A 13 -4.28 12.22 11.81
N PRO A 14 -4.84 11.68 10.72
CA PRO A 14 -4.14 11.63 9.44
C PRO A 14 -3.95 13.03 8.87
N LYS A 15 -2.82 13.27 8.20
CA LYS A 15 -2.63 14.51 7.43
C LYS A 15 -3.58 14.48 6.22
N ILE A 16 -4.38 15.53 6.05
CA ILE A 16 -5.35 15.66 4.94
C ILE A 16 -4.71 15.35 3.59
N LYS A 17 -3.47 15.83 3.37
CA LYS A 17 -2.69 15.57 2.15
C LYS A 17 -2.59 14.08 1.81
N HIS A 18 -2.28 13.21 2.78
CA HIS A 18 -2.14 11.77 2.52
C HIS A 18 -3.48 11.10 2.21
N ILE A 19 -4.57 11.56 2.85
CA ILE A 19 -5.91 11.05 2.55
C ILE A 19 -6.30 11.43 1.12
N THR A 20 -6.06 12.68 0.71
CA THR A 20 -6.38 13.15 -0.65
C THR A 20 -5.53 12.43 -1.71
N GLU A 21 -4.24 12.22 -1.45
CA GLU A 21 -3.32 11.50 -2.34
C GLU A 21 -3.75 10.03 -2.53
N LEU A 22 -4.06 9.31 -1.45
CA LEU A 22 -4.52 7.92 -1.54
C LEU A 22 -5.95 7.81 -2.09
N GLY A 23 -6.79 8.80 -1.79
CA GLY A 23 -8.15 8.90 -2.33
C GLY A 23 -8.15 9.04 -3.85
N SER A 24 -7.31 9.91 -4.42
CA SER A 24 -7.20 10.06 -5.87
C SER A 24 -6.66 8.79 -6.55
N GLN A 25 -5.68 8.12 -5.92
CA GLN A 25 -5.17 6.82 -6.38
C GLN A 25 -6.29 5.75 -6.42
N LEU A 26 -7.13 5.69 -5.38
CA LEU A 26 -8.28 4.79 -5.35
C LEU A 26 -9.29 5.13 -6.45
N THR A 27 -9.58 6.41 -6.69
CA THR A 27 -10.47 6.85 -7.77
C THR A 27 -9.95 6.39 -9.14
N ILE A 28 -8.64 6.49 -9.41
CA ILE A 28 -8.09 6.03 -10.68
C ILE A 28 -8.24 4.50 -10.81
N ASN A 29 -7.98 3.73 -9.73
CA ASN A 29 -8.23 2.28 -9.76
C ASN A 29 -9.69 1.94 -10.03
N ILE A 30 -10.66 2.71 -9.50
CA ILE A 30 -12.09 2.52 -9.79
C ILE A 30 -12.38 2.77 -11.28
N ILE A 31 -11.84 3.85 -11.85
CA ILE A 31 -12.02 4.16 -13.28
C ILE A 31 -11.44 3.04 -14.15
N LEU A 32 -10.25 2.56 -13.81
CA LEU A 32 -9.62 1.43 -14.50
C LEU A 32 -10.42 0.14 -14.35
N LEU A 33 -11.04 -0.10 -13.19
CA LEU A 33 -11.91 -1.27 -12.98
C LEU A 33 -13.09 -1.25 -13.94
N VAL A 34 -13.77 -0.09 -14.03
CA VAL A 34 -14.89 0.10 -14.96
C VAL A 34 -14.43 -0.12 -16.40
N TYR A 35 -13.27 0.43 -16.76
CA TYR A 35 -12.67 0.20 -18.07
C TYR A 35 -12.45 -1.29 -18.36
N TYR A 36 -11.79 -2.04 -17.47
CA TYR A 36 -11.56 -3.47 -17.68
C TYR A 36 -12.86 -4.26 -17.79
N VAL A 37 -13.87 -3.96 -16.97
CA VAL A 37 -15.18 -4.61 -17.04
C VAL A 37 -15.87 -4.35 -18.38
N SER A 38 -15.69 -3.17 -18.95
CA SER A 38 -16.28 -2.76 -20.23
C SER A 38 -15.60 -3.34 -21.47
N LEU A 39 -14.45 -4.01 -21.33
CA LEU A 39 -13.80 -4.68 -22.46
C LEU A 39 -14.71 -5.79 -23.01
N ASP A 40 -15.03 -5.68 -24.29
CA ASP A 40 -15.75 -6.70 -25.05
C ASP A 40 -14.82 -7.88 -25.36
N GLU A 41 -15.32 -9.10 -25.12
CA GLU A 41 -14.56 -10.35 -25.19
C GLU A 41 -14.99 -11.25 -26.36
N SER A 42 -15.82 -10.73 -27.26
CA SER A 42 -16.59 -11.51 -28.23
C SER A 42 -15.77 -12.39 -29.20
N HIS A 43 -14.44 -12.37 -29.18
CA HIS A 43 -13.60 -13.09 -30.14
C HIS A 43 -12.44 -13.97 -29.62
N ASN A 44 -12.11 -14.06 -28.31
CA ASN A 44 -10.99 -14.94 -27.89
C ASN A 44 -11.02 -15.39 -26.40
N PRO A 45 -10.93 -16.69 -26.07
CA PRO A 45 -10.84 -17.15 -24.67
C PRO A 45 -9.61 -16.60 -23.91
N ASN A 46 -8.53 -16.23 -24.60
CA ASN A 46 -7.36 -15.61 -23.96
C ASN A 46 -7.57 -14.12 -23.63
N SER A 47 -8.44 -13.41 -24.34
CA SER A 47 -8.84 -12.04 -23.93
C SER A 47 -9.68 -12.06 -22.67
N THR A 48 -10.45 -13.13 -22.46
CA THR A 48 -11.22 -13.36 -21.24
C THR A 48 -10.32 -13.56 -20.02
N ASN A 49 -9.28 -14.40 -20.15
CA ASN A 49 -8.29 -14.60 -19.08
C ASN A 49 -7.54 -13.31 -18.74
N TYR A 50 -7.17 -12.51 -19.75
CA TYR A 50 -6.60 -11.19 -19.53
C TYR A 50 -7.53 -10.31 -18.71
N LYS A 51 -8.80 -10.15 -19.13
CA LYS A 51 -9.76 -9.28 -18.45
C LYS A 51 -9.90 -9.64 -16.98
N TYR A 52 -10.14 -10.92 -16.68
CA TYR A 52 -10.32 -11.35 -15.29
C TYR A 52 -9.07 -11.13 -14.45
N LEU A 53 -7.88 -11.34 -15.03
CA LEU A 53 -6.63 -11.11 -14.32
C LEU A 53 -6.37 -9.61 -14.09
N GLN A 54 -6.76 -8.74 -15.03
CA GLN A 54 -6.71 -7.29 -14.84
C GLN A 54 -7.69 -6.82 -13.76
N ILE A 55 -8.92 -7.33 -13.77
CA ILE A 55 -9.93 -7.06 -12.73
C ILE A 55 -9.41 -7.50 -11.36
N ALA A 56 -8.91 -8.74 -11.25
CA ALA A 56 -8.40 -9.27 -9.99
C ALA A 56 -7.19 -8.47 -9.48
N GLY A 57 -6.21 -8.22 -10.35
CA GLY A 57 -5.02 -7.43 -9.99
C GLY A 57 -5.38 -6.02 -9.51
N ASN A 58 -6.33 -5.38 -10.18
CA ASN A 58 -6.81 -4.05 -9.82
C ASN A 58 -7.57 -4.05 -8.48
N LEU A 59 -8.38 -5.08 -8.21
CA LEU A 59 -9.04 -5.25 -6.91
C LEU A 59 -8.03 -5.43 -5.77
N PHE A 60 -6.98 -6.23 -5.96
CA PHE A 60 -5.90 -6.36 -4.97
C PHE A 60 -5.21 -5.01 -4.70
N GLN A 61 -4.95 -4.22 -5.76
CA GLN A 61 -4.43 -2.87 -5.57
C GLN A 61 -5.39 -1.99 -4.78
N MET A 62 -6.69 -1.99 -5.08
CA MET A 62 -7.69 -1.22 -4.33
C MET A 62 -7.72 -1.60 -2.84
N ILE A 63 -7.73 -2.91 -2.54
CA ILE A 63 -7.67 -3.42 -1.16
C ILE A 63 -6.39 -2.94 -0.47
N GLY A 64 -5.25 -3.04 -1.15
CA GLY A 64 -3.97 -2.53 -0.65
C GLY A 64 -4.03 -1.04 -0.28
N HIS A 65 -4.57 -0.19 -1.17
CA HIS A 65 -4.69 1.24 -0.91
C HIS A 65 -5.65 1.55 0.25
N LEU A 66 -6.75 0.81 0.38
CA LEU A 66 -7.67 0.93 1.53
C LEU A 66 -6.97 0.57 2.85
N LEU A 67 -6.11 -0.46 2.85
CA LEU A 67 -5.32 -0.82 4.03
C LEU A 67 -4.24 0.22 4.36
N ILE A 68 -3.64 0.87 3.35
CA ILE A 68 -2.73 2.01 3.57
C ILE A 68 -3.49 3.18 4.21
N ILE A 69 -4.69 3.50 3.70
CA ILE A 69 -5.55 4.53 4.29
C ILE A 69 -5.87 4.18 5.76
N SER A 70 -6.26 2.94 6.03
CA SER A 70 -6.51 2.45 7.39
C SER A 70 -5.29 2.64 8.31
N SER A 71 -4.09 2.40 7.77
CA SER A 71 -2.82 2.55 8.49
C SER A 71 -2.49 4.01 8.86
N LEU A 72 -3.10 5.01 8.18
CA LEU A 72 -2.96 6.41 8.57
C LEU A 72 -3.66 6.71 9.90
N PHE A 73 -4.77 6.03 10.19
CA PHE A 73 -5.54 6.20 11.43
C PHE A 73 -5.01 5.29 12.53
N LYS A 74 -4.64 4.05 12.19
CA LYS A 74 -4.17 3.04 13.14
C LYS A 74 -2.97 2.29 12.57
N TYR A 75 -1.78 2.60 13.08
CA TYR A 75 -0.57 1.89 12.69
C TYR A 75 -0.47 0.53 13.38
N LEU A 76 -0.35 -0.53 12.58
CA LEU A 76 -0.15 -1.90 13.04
C LEU A 76 1.07 -2.49 12.31
N PRO A 77 2.25 -2.58 12.95
CA PRO A 77 3.48 -3.00 12.29
C PRO A 77 3.37 -4.39 11.65
N CYS A 78 2.65 -5.31 12.30
CA CYS A 78 2.41 -6.66 11.77
C CYS A 78 1.59 -6.67 10.46
N VAL A 79 0.79 -5.63 10.20
CA VAL A 79 -0.08 -5.54 9.01
C VAL A 79 0.67 -4.96 7.81
N ILE A 80 1.72 -4.17 8.04
CA ILE A 80 2.49 -3.50 6.97
C ILE A 80 3.03 -4.51 5.95
N LEU A 81 3.60 -5.63 6.41
CA LEU A 81 4.10 -6.67 5.50
C LEU A 81 2.97 -7.25 4.64
N GLY A 82 1.78 -7.44 5.21
CA GLY A 82 0.60 -7.89 4.48
C GLY A 82 0.15 -6.89 3.42
N ILE A 83 0.19 -5.58 3.73
CA ILE A 83 -0.12 -4.52 2.76
C ILE A 83 0.86 -4.56 1.59
N VAL A 84 2.16 -4.64 1.88
CA VAL A 84 3.22 -4.74 0.86
C VAL A 84 2.98 -5.97 -0.02
N ALA A 85 2.66 -7.12 0.56
CA ALA A 85 2.39 -8.34 -0.18
C ALA A 85 1.17 -8.21 -1.10
N ILE A 86 0.05 -7.67 -0.59
CA ILE A 86 -1.20 -7.49 -1.36
C ILE A 86 -0.99 -6.56 -2.55
N VAL A 87 -0.35 -5.40 -2.33
CA VAL A 87 -0.10 -4.41 -3.39
C VAL A 87 0.80 -5.00 -4.48
N ASN A 88 1.89 -5.68 -4.10
CA ASN A 88 2.79 -6.32 -5.06
C ASN A 88 2.12 -7.48 -5.80
N PHE A 89 1.29 -8.27 -5.12
CA PHE A 89 0.53 -9.34 -5.76
C PHE A 89 -0.44 -8.80 -6.81
N GLY A 90 -1.08 -7.65 -6.54
CA GLY A 90 -1.86 -6.92 -7.52
C GLY A 90 -1.04 -6.55 -8.76
N VAL A 91 0.10 -5.88 -8.58
CA VAL A 91 1.00 -5.50 -9.70
C VAL A 91 1.45 -6.72 -10.52
N LEU A 92 1.85 -7.81 -9.85
CA LEU A 92 2.28 -9.04 -10.52
C LEU A 92 1.16 -9.67 -11.34
N SER A 93 -0.07 -9.69 -10.81
CA SER A 93 -1.23 -10.21 -11.54
C SER A 93 -1.49 -9.39 -12.81
N LEU A 94 -1.41 -8.06 -12.72
CA LEU A 94 -1.56 -7.16 -13.87
C LEU A 94 -0.45 -7.39 -14.92
N LEU A 95 0.78 -7.63 -14.48
CA LEU A 95 1.93 -7.94 -15.36
C LEU A 95 1.74 -9.28 -16.09
N VAL A 96 1.30 -10.33 -15.38
CA VAL A 96 0.99 -11.62 -16.01
C VAL A 96 -0.12 -11.45 -17.04
N GLY A 97 -1.14 -10.65 -16.74
CA GLY A 97 -2.20 -10.32 -17.70
C GLY A 97 -1.64 -9.63 -18.95
N LEU A 98 -0.75 -8.65 -18.79
CA LEU A 98 -0.11 -7.99 -19.93
C LEU A 98 0.68 -8.97 -20.79
N GLY A 99 1.41 -9.91 -20.17
CA GLY A 99 2.13 -10.97 -20.86
C GLY A 99 1.22 -11.89 -21.68
N LEU A 100 0.03 -12.20 -21.17
CA LEU A 100 -0.97 -12.96 -21.94
C LEU A 100 -1.37 -12.20 -23.21
N VAL A 101 -1.67 -10.90 -23.14
CA VAL A 101 -2.07 -10.10 -24.30
C VAL A 101 -0.93 -9.91 -25.30
N ALA A 102 0.30 -9.71 -24.82
CA ALA A 102 1.49 -9.57 -25.67
C ALA A 102 1.76 -10.79 -26.55
N GLY A 103 1.34 -11.98 -26.11
CA GLY A 103 1.45 -13.20 -26.90
C GLY A 103 0.47 -13.30 -28.07
N TYR A 104 -0.57 -12.46 -28.13
CA TYR A 104 -1.67 -12.60 -29.10
C TYR A 104 -1.93 -11.37 -29.97
N TYR A 105 -1.66 -10.17 -29.47
CA TYR A 105 -1.90 -8.94 -30.20
C TYR A 105 -0.60 -8.44 -30.83
N ASP A 106 -0.66 -8.12 -32.12
CA ASP A 106 0.43 -7.42 -32.80
C ASP A 106 0.70 -6.07 -32.11
N LEU A 107 1.96 -5.67 -32.00
CA LEU A 107 2.41 -4.43 -31.35
C LEU A 107 1.76 -3.17 -31.94
N GLN A 108 1.25 -3.27 -33.17
CA GLN A 108 0.53 -2.18 -33.84
C GLN A 108 -0.93 -2.03 -33.40
N ASN A 109 -1.50 -3.03 -32.72
CA ASN A 109 -2.89 -3.01 -32.28
C ASN A 109 -3.11 -1.95 -31.18
N GLU A 110 -4.08 -1.06 -31.39
CA GLU A 110 -4.44 0.01 -30.44
C GLU A 110 -4.89 -0.53 -29.08
N TYR A 111 -5.55 -1.69 -29.05
CA TYR A 111 -5.95 -2.35 -27.80
C TYR A 111 -4.74 -2.78 -26.96
N PHE A 112 -3.68 -3.26 -27.61
CA PHE A 112 -2.44 -3.64 -26.91
C PHE A 112 -1.70 -2.42 -26.36
N LYS A 113 -1.63 -1.34 -27.14
CA LYS A 113 -1.06 -0.06 -26.68
C LYS A 113 -1.82 0.47 -25.46
N CYS A 114 -3.15 0.42 -25.50
CA CYS A 114 -3.99 0.83 -24.37
C CYS A 114 -3.75 -0.05 -23.14
N ALA A 115 -3.68 -1.37 -23.31
CA ALA A 115 -3.37 -2.31 -22.24
C ALA A 115 -2.02 -2.00 -21.55
N ILE A 116 -0.98 -1.70 -22.34
CA ILE A 116 0.32 -1.27 -21.82
C ILE A 116 0.20 0.05 -21.04
N CYS A 117 -0.50 1.04 -21.60
CA CYS A 117 -0.70 2.34 -20.93
C CYS A 117 -1.40 2.18 -19.57
N CYS A 118 -2.49 1.41 -19.51
CA CYS A 118 -3.20 1.14 -18.26
C CYS A 118 -2.30 0.46 -17.23
N TRP A 119 -1.46 -0.49 -17.66
CA TRP A 119 -0.51 -1.16 -16.78
C TRP A 119 0.51 -0.19 -16.17
N PHE A 120 1.07 0.72 -16.97
CA PHE A 120 2.00 1.74 -16.46
C PHE A 120 1.33 2.71 -15.49
N ILE A 121 0.07 3.08 -15.74
CA ILE A 121 -0.71 3.91 -14.81
C ILE A 121 -0.86 3.20 -13.45
N GLN A 122 -1.22 1.92 -13.46
CA GLN A 122 -1.35 1.11 -12.23
C GLN A 122 -0.03 0.93 -11.50
N LEU A 123 1.07 0.74 -12.23
CA LEU A 123 2.41 0.68 -11.64
C LEU A 123 2.77 2.00 -10.94
N ALA A 124 2.53 3.13 -11.61
CA ALA A 124 2.80 4.45 -11.03
C ALA A 124 1.97 4.69 -9.76
N ILE A 125 0.67 4.35 -9.79
CA ILE A 125 -0.21 4.46 -8.62
C ILE A 125 0.30 3.59 -7.47
N SER A 126 0.66 2.34 -7.75
CA SER A 126 1.21 1.42 -6.76
C SER A 126 2.49 1.98 -6.11
N ILE A 127 3.41 2.53 -6.90
CA ILE A 127 4.64 3.16 -6.38
C ILE A 127 4.29 4.35 -5.48
N LEU A 128 3.36 5.21 -5.90
CA LEU A 128 2.94 6.36 -5.11
C LEU A 128 2.28 5.94 -3.79
N GLY A 129 1.43 4.92 -3.79
CA GLY A 129 0.82 4.36 -2.58
C GLY A 129 1.89 3.81 -1.61
N MET A 130 2.87 3.08 -2.13
CA MET A 130 3.99 2.53 -1.35
C MET A 130 4.90 3.63 -0.77
N LEU A 131 5.08 4.75 -1.46
CA LEU A 131 5.79 5.91 -0.92
C LEU A 131 5.05 6.54 0.26
N VAL A 132 3.71 6.58 0.23
CA VAL A 132 2.91 7.02 1.38
C VAL A 132 3.07 6.05 2.54
N LEU A 133 3.01 4.74 2.29
CA LEU A 133 3.23 3.70 3.30
C LEU A 133 4.61 3.84 3.96
N LEU A 134 5.67 4.07 3.17
CA LEU A 134 7.02 4.27 3.67
C LEU A 134 7.13 5.49 4.58
N LYS A 135 6.48 6.61 4.22
CA LYS A 135 6.39 7.79 5.09
C LYS A 135 5.70 7.48 6.41
N ILE A 136 4.61 6.71 6.39
CA ILE A 136 3.93 6.25 7.61
C ILE A 136 4.90 5.45 8.49
N CYS A 137 5.63 4.49 7.93
CA CYS A 137 6.61 3.70 8.67
C CYS A 137 7.71 4.58 9.30
N GLN A 138 8.32 5.48 8.52
CA GLN A 138 9.37 6.39 9.00
C GLN A 138 8.89 7.31 10.13
N GLU A 139 7.66 7.83 10.05
CA GLU A 139 7.06 8.64 11.11
C GLU A 139 6.77 7.83 12.39
N ASN A 140 6.66 6.50 12.32
CA ASN A 140 6.47 5.66 13.49
C ASN A 140 7.81 5.27 14.13
N SER A 141 8.81 4.86 13.34
CA SER A 141 10.14 4.55 13.88
C SER A 141 10.75 5.74 14.64
N LYS A 142 10.64 6.97 14.10
CA LYS A 142 11.11 8.18 14.79
C LYS A 142 10.42 8.46 16.12
N LYS A 143 9.15 8.05 16.28
CA LYS A 143 8.41 8.24 17.54
C LYS A 143 8.78 7.20 18.60
N GLU A 144 9.15 5.99 18.18
CA GLU A 144 9.66 4.96 19.08
C GLU A 144 11.04 5.33 19.65
N ASP A 145 11.93 5.88 18.83
CA ASP A 145 13.27 6.35 19.26
C ASP A 145 13.19 7.47 20.31
N VAL A 146 12.26 8.42 20.13
CA VAL A 146 12.04 9.52 21.11
C VAL A 146 11.46 8.99 22.41
N LYS A 147 10.56 8.00 22.35
CA LYS A 147 9.95 7.40 23.54
C LYS A 147 10.96 6.59 24.36
N MET A 148 11.87 5.87 23.69
CA MET A 148 12.99 5.16 24.35
C MET A 148 13.95 6.12 25.04
N LYS A 149 14.30 7.26 24.42
CA LYS A 149 15.15 8.27 25.06
C LYS A 149 14.50 8.90 26.29
N SER A 150 13.21 9.23 26.23
CA SER A 150 12.51 9.83 27.37
C SER A 150 12.35 8.91 28.58
N HIS A 151 12.35 7.58 28.39
CA HIS A 151 12.36 6.63 29.50
C HIS A 151 13.76 6.51 30.11
N HIS A 152 14.81 6.56 29.29
CA HIS A 152 16.18 6.48 29.80
C HIS A 152 16.58 7.74 30.59
N ASP A 153 16.05 8.92 30.26
CA ASP A 153 16.31 10.16 31.00
C ASP A 153 15.47 10.30 32.29
N PHE A 154 14.39 9.52 32.45
CA PHE A 154 13.59 9.50 33.68
C PHE A 154 14.18 8.55 34.74
N ASP A 155 14.78 7.43 34.34
CA ASP A 155 15.39 6.47 35.27
C ASP A 155 16.75 6.93 35.82
N VAL A 156 17.41 7.94 35.22
CA VAL A 156 18.71 8.44 35.67
C VAL A 156 18.59 9.55 36.74
N ASN A 157 17.38 10.04 37.04
CA ASN A 157 17.20 11.22 37.88
C ASN A 157 16.59 10.98 39.27
N ASP A 158 16.31 9.74 39.68
CA ASP A 158 15.70 9.43 40.99
C ASP A 158 16.69 8.91 42.05
N ASP A 159 17.93 8.58 41.69
CA ASP A 159 18.94 8.04 42.63
C ASP A 159 19.85 9.11 43.28
N SER A 160 19.63 10.40 43.02
CA SER A 160 20.55 11.47 43.48
C SER A 160 20.04 12.36 44.63
N LYS A 161 18.95 11.99 45.30
CA LYS A 161 18.36 12.79 46.41
C LYS A 161 18.24 12.10 47.77
N SER A 162 19.10 11.13 48.06
CA SER A 162 19.25 10.59 49.41
C SER A 162 20.72 10.53 49.81
N GLN A 163 21.28 11.68 50.23
CA GLN A 163 22.30 11.79 51.27
C GLN A 163 22.75 13.25 51.43
N ILE A 164 21.99 14.06 52.17
CA ILE A 164 22.54 15.23 52.87
C ILE A 164 21.81 15.41 54.21
N HIS A 165 22.61 15.56 55.28
CA HIS A 165 22.30 15.94 56.69
C HIS A 165 21.59 14.85 57.52
N ILE A 166 22.06 14.42 58.71
CA ILE A 166 22.88 15.03 59.78
C ILE A 166 23.83 13.97 60.35
#